data_AF-A0A1I7SWI1-F1
#
_entry.id   AF-A0A1I7SWI1-F1
#
_cell.length_a   1.000
_cell.length_b   1.000
_cell.length_c   1.000
_cell.angle_alpha   90.00
_cell.angle_beta   90.00
_cell.angle_gamma   90.00
#
_symmetry.space_group_name_H-M   'P 1'
#
loop_
_entity.id
_entity.type
_entity.pdbx_description
1 polymer ?
#
loop_
_entity_poly.entity_id
_entity_poly.type
_entity_poly.pdbx_seq_one_letter_code
_entity_poly.pdbx_strand_id
1 'polypeptide(L)'
;MLSSSLLLLLPLAMASLSPDYLKGTCPNDKEICYSKASQGECFGNSLKAQVLNKNCPCSCNEALHSRIQKCCRTVGPPEMKFCLPLCGYNTTVEELGSSLGVKCVSQLTTWAYCAADNSDNTACCKSKGVSDECLSFCKGDVPTCDLQSIFSYQPCLKNMKSIVQCQVENLAATPRFDPDWQAPCEWE
;
A
#
# COMPACT_ATOMS: atom_id res chain seq x y z
N MET A 1 39.78 -29.16 -15.13
CA MET A 1 38.45 -29.63 -14.66
C MET A 1 38.44 -29.39 -13.16
N LEU A 2 37.62 -28.57 -12.50
CA LEU A 2 36.47 -27.74 -12.87
C LEU A 2 36.60 -26.41 -12.09
N SER A 3 36.34 -25.30 -12.78
CA SER A 3 36.17 -23.97 -12.18
C SER A 3 34.80 -23.91 -11.50
N SER A 4 34.75 -23.83 -10.17
CA SER A 4 33.50 -23.51 -9.46
C SER A 4 33.37 -22.00 -9.37
N SER A 5 32.54 -21.45 -10.26
CA SER A 5 32.13 -20.05 -10.25
C SER A 5 31.25 -19.80 -9.02
N LEU A 6 31.76 -18.98 -8.10
CA LEU A 6 31.02 -18.45 -6.97
C LEU A 6 29.98 -17.45 -7.52
N LEU A 7 28.77 -17.92 -7.78
CA LEU A 7 27.62 -17.07 -8.07
C LEU A 7 27.31 -16.27 -6.80
N LEU A 8 27.79 -15.03 -6.76
CA LEU A 8 27.34 -14.02 -5.81
C LEU A 8 25.84 -13.83 -6.02
N LEU A 9 25.03 -14.50 -5.19
CA LEU A 9 23.66 -14.12 -4.95
C LEU A 9 23.71 -12.74 -4.30
N LEU A 10 23.67 -11.68 -5.11
CA LEU A 10 23.29 -10.37 -4.61
C LEU A 10 21.97 -10.57 -3.87
N PRO A 11 21.86 -10.11 -2.60
CA PRO A 11 20.56 -10.03 -1.99
C PRO A 11 19.69 -9.23 -2.96
N LEU A 12 18.46 -9.68 -3.18
CA LEU A 12 17.40 -8.83 -3.70
C LEU A 12 17.21 -7.70 -2.67
N ALA A 13 18.13 -6.74 -2.67
CA ALA A 13 17.96 -5.47 -2.00
C ALA A 13 16.65 -4.96 -2.55
N MET A 14 15.65 -4.89 -1.67
CA MET A 14 14.34 -4.32 -1.97
C MET A 14 14.57 -3.09 -2.82
N ALA A 15 14.30 -3.19 -4.13
CA ALA A 15 14.68 -2.14 -5.07
C ALA A 15 13.98 -0.86 -4.61
N SER A 16 14.73 0.02 -3.98
CA SER A 16 14.24 1.34 -3.61
C SER A 16 13.92 2.05 -4.91
N LEU A 17 12.73 2.63 -4.98
CA LEU A 17 12.31 3.41 -6.14
C LEU A 17 13.37 4.47 -6.47
N SER A 18 13.99 4.36 -7.65
CA SER A 18 15.06 5.27 -8.07
C SER A 18 14.56 6.27 -9.12
N PRO A 19 15.20 7.44 -9.25
CA PRO A 19 14.90 8.37 -10.34
C PRO A 19 15.04 7.74 -11.73
N ASP A 20 16.06 6.90 -11.94
CA ASP A 20 16.29 6.24 -13.24
C ASP A 20 15.19 5.24 -13.58
N TYR A 21 14.71 4.49 -12.58
CA TYR A 21 13.55 3.61 -12.74
C TYR A 21 12.31 4.42 -13.15
N LEU A 22 12.02 5.51 -12.44
CA LEU A 22 10.89 6.37 -12.74
C LEU A 22 11.00 7.02 -14.12
N LYS A 23 12.21 7.41 -14.55
CA LYS A 23 12.44 7.93 -15.89
C LYS A 23 12.13 6.90 -16.98
N GLY A 24 12.47 5.63 -16.76
CA GLY A 24 12.14 4.53 -17.67
C GLY A 24 10.64 4.21 -17.70
N THR A 25 9.99 4.19 -16.54
CA THR A 25 8.56 3.82 -16.41
C THR A 25 7.61 4.96 -16.76
N CYS A 26 8.00 6.21 -16.48
CA CYS A 26 7.21 7.43 -16.65
C CYS A 26 7.86 8.44 -17.60
N PRO A 27 8.11 8.08 -18.88
CA PRO A 27 8.86 8.91 -19.82
C PRO A 27 8.18 10.25 -20.16
N ASN A 28 6.87 10.37 -19.88
CA ASN A 28 6.08 11.57 -20.15
C ASN A 28 6.09 12.58 -18.98
N ASP A 29 6.53 12.16 -17.79
CA ASP A 29 6.68 13.07 -16.66
C ASP A 29 7.94 13.94 -16.84
N LYS A 30 7.95 15.11 -16.20
CA LYS A 30 9.11 16.04 -16.26
C LYS A 30 10.27 15.49 -15.43
N GLU A 31 11.50 15.85 -15.77
CA GLU A 31 12.72 15.46 -15.01
C GLU A 31 12.62 15.70 -13.49
N ILE A 32 11.98 16.80 -13.07
CA ILE A 32 11.78 17.10 -11.65
C ILE A 32 10.93 16.03 -10.93
N CYS A 33 10.02 15.36 -11.64
CA CYS A 33 9.12 14.37 -11.08
C CYS A 33 9.87 13.15 -10.53
N TYR A 34 10.91 12.69 -11.21
CA TYR A 34 11.62 11.46 -10.85
C TYR A 34 12.30 11.57 -9.47
N SER A 35 13.05 12.65 -9.26
CA SER A 35 13.69 12.90 -7.97
C SER A 35 12.67 13.17 -6.87
N LYS A 36 11.60 13.93 -7.16
CA LYS A 36 10.62 14.32 -6.15
C LYS A 36 9.72 13.16 -5.72
N ALA A 37 9.30 12.33 -6.66
CA ALA A 37 8.50 11.14 -6.36
C ALA A 37 9.31 10.07 -5.62
N SER A 38 10.56 9.81 -6.01
CA SER A 38 11.45 8.87 -5.28
C SER A 38 11.76 9.30 -3.85
N GLN A 39 11.70 10.60 -3.56
CA GLN A 39 11.84 11.16 -2.20
C GLN A 39 10.53 11.17 -1.41
N GLY A 40 9.41 10.71 -1.98
CA GLY A 40 8.11 10.72 -1.34
C GLY A 40 7.48 12.10 -1.21
N GLU A 41 7.95 13.11 -1.96
CA GLU A 41 7.40 14.47 -1.89
C GLU A 41 6.00 14.59 -2.50
N CYS A 42 5.52 13.55 -3.18
CA CYS A 42 4.14 13.42 -3.65
C CYS A 42 3.14 13.09 -2.52
N PHE A 43 3.60 12.72 -1.33
CA PHE A 43 2.70 12.22 -0.29
C PHE A 43 2.13 13.33 0.59
N GLY A 44 0.92 13.07 1.09
CA GLY A 44 0.24 13.93 2.04
C GLY A 44 -0.61 15.03 1.41
N ASN A 45 -1.17 15.88 2.26
CA ASN A 45 -2.12 16.93 1.86
C ASN A 45 -1.51 18.33 1.68
N SER A 46 -0.18 18.48 1.74
CA SER A 46 0.46 19.78 1.55
C SER A 46 0.25 20.33 0.12
N LEU A 47 0.23 21.66 -0.03
CA LEU A 47 0.12 22.30 -1.36
C LEU A 47 1.19 21.78 -2.33
N LYS A 48 2.42 21.58 -1.82
CA LYS A 48 3.53 21.04 -2.59
C LYS A 48 3.24 19.63 -3.10
N ALA A 49 2.77 18.74 -2.23
CA ALA A 49 2.42 17.37 -2.58
C ALA A 49 1.27 17.33 -3.59
N GLN A 50 0.23 18.15 -3.40
CA GLN A 50 -0.90 18.24 -4.33
C GLN A 50 -0.48 18.72 -5.73
N VAL A 51 0.38 19.74 -5.80
CA VAL A 51 0.93 20.24 -7.07
C VAL A 51 1.80 19.18 -7.75
N LEU A 52 2.61 18.46 -6.99
CA LEU A 52 3.42 17.35 -7.53
C LEU A 52 2.54 16.22 -8.05
N ASN A 53 1.56 15.73 -7.27
CA ASN A 53 0.63 14.69 -7.73
C ASN A 53 -0.08 15.07 -9.03
N LYS A 54 -0.48 16.34 -9.18
CA LYS A 54 -1.15 16.81 -10.39
C LYS A 54 -0.21 16.90 -11.61
N ASN A 55 1.03 17.32 -11.40
CA ASN A 55 1.99 17.58 -12.48
C ASN A 55 2.92 16.39 -12.80
N CYS A 56 2.97 15.39 -11.92
CA CYS A 56 3.80 14.20 -11.99
C CYS A 56 2.95 12.93 -11.76
N PRO A 57 1.82 12.76 -12.47
CA PRO A 57 0.83 11.74 -12.14
C PRO A 57 1.40 10.33 -12.21
N CYS A 58 2.23 10.02 -13.21
CA CYS A 58 2.81 8.68 -13.34
C CYS A 58 3.82 8.42 -12.21
N SER A 59 4.79 9.32 -12.01
CA SER A 59 5.87 9.11 -11.04
C SER A 59 5.34 9.05 -9.62
N CYS A 60 4.35 9.89 -9.28
CA CYS A 60 3.72 9.86 -7.97
C CYS A 60 2.88 8.58 -7.75
N ASN A 61 2.19 8.09 -8.78
CA ASN A 61 1.47 6.81 -8.69
C ASN A 61 2.42 5.62 -8.51
N GLU A 62 3.55 5.60 -9.24
CA GLU A 62 4.59 4.59 -9.06
C GLU A 62 5.21 4.66 -7.66
N ALA A 63 5.41 5.86 -7.12
CA ALA A 63 5.88 6.03 -5.75
C ALA A 63 4.89 5.50 -4.72
N LEU A 64 3.60 5.77 -4.91
CA LEU A 64 2.55 5.28 -4.04
C LEU A 64 2.43 3.75 -4.11
N HIS A 65 2.48 3.17 -5.32
CA HIS A 65 2.49 1.73 -5.54
C HIS A 65 3.71 1.07 -4.88
N SER A 66 4.91 1.58 -5.12
CA SER A 66 6.15 1.07 -4.53
C SER A 66 6.11 1.09 -3.00
N ARG A 67 5.56 2.15 -2.40
CA ARG A 67 5.44 2.29 -0.93
C ARG A 67 4.61 1.17 -0.30
N ILE A 68 3.38 0.98 -0.74
CA ILE A 68 2.49 -0.03 -0.15
C ILE A 68 2.96 -1.46 -0.45
N GLN A 69 3.49 -1.69 -1.67
CA GLN A 69 4.09 -2.96 -2.04
C GLN A 69 5.29 -3.32 -1.16
N LYS A 70 6.13 -2.34 -0.80
CA LYS A 70 7.25 -2.55 0.10
C LYS A 70 6.75 -3.03 1.46
N CYS A 71 5.77 -2.35 2.06
CA CYS A 71 5.19 -2.78 3.32
C CYS A 71 4.64 -4.21 3.24
N CYS A 72 3.77 -4.52 2.26
CA CYS A 72 3.18 -5.86 2.14
C CYS A 72 4.23 -6.96 1.92
N ARG A 73 5.32 -6.69 1.21
CA ARG A 73 6.43 -7.65 1.07
C ARG A 73 7.23 -7.83 2.35
N THR A 74 7.33 -6.80 3.18
CA THR A 74 8.11 -6.81 4.41
C THR A 74 7.38 -7.51 5.54
N VAL A 75 6.12 -7.16 5.78
CA VAL A 75 5.37 -7.62 6.97
C VAL A 75 4.31 -8.67 6.65
N GLY A 76 4.04 -8.92 5.36
CA GLY A 76 3.07 -9.93 4.96
C GLY A 76 3.59 -11.36 5.17
N PRO A 77 2.70 -12.31 5.44
CA PRO A 77 3.06 -13.73 5.48
C PRO A 77 3.52 -14.21 4.09
N PRO A 78 4.15 -15.39 3.98
CA PRO A 78 4.66 -15.90 2.70
C PRO A 78 3.66 -15.88 1.54
N GLU A 79 2.38 -16.15 1.83
CA GLU A 79 1.25 -16.15 0.90
C GLU A 79 0.97 -14.77 0.31
N MET A 80 1.33 -13.69 1.03
CA MET A 80 1.17 -12.31 0.56
C MET A 80 1.84 -12.10 -0.80
N LYS A 81 2.91 -12.84 -1.12
CA LYS A 81 3.59 -12.76 -2.42
C LYS A 81 2.63 -13.00 -3.59
N PHE A 82 1.67 -13.92 -3.44
CA PHE A 82 0.64 -14.18 -4.45
C PHE A 82 -0.41 -13.05 -4.51
N CYS A 83 -0.64 -12.39 -3.37
CA CYS A 83 -1.68 -11.37 -3.18
C CYS A 83 -1.21 -9.93 -3.37
N LEU A 84 0.09 -9.73 -3.65
CA LEU A 84 0.65 -8.42 -3.96
C LEU A 84 -0.14 -7.61 -5.01
N PRO A 85 -0.73 -8.18 -6.07
CA PRO A 85 -1.54 -7.40 -7.01
C PRO A 85 -2.73 -6.67 -6.36
N LEU A 86 -3.23 -7.17 -5.22
CA LEU A 86 -4.32 -6.56 -4.46
C LEU A 86 -3.82 -5.66 -3.32
N CYS A 87 -2.54 -5.72 -2.95
CA CYS A 87 -1.99 -4.80 -1.96
C CYS A 87 -1.62 -3.46 -2.62
N GLY A 88 -2.65 -2.68 -2.94
CA GLY A 88 -2.55 -1.37 -3.59
C GLY A 88 -3.55 -0.38 -3.02
N TYR A 89 -3.33 0.92 -3.25
CA TYR A 89 -4.35 1.94 -2.98
C TYR A 89 -5.38 2.05 -4.11
N ASN A 90 -5.07 1.52 -5.29
CA ASN A 90 -5.90 1.56 -6.48
C ASN A 90 -6.69 0.26 -6.73
N THR A 91 -6.64 -0.70 -5.81
CA THR A 91 -7.36 -1.97 -5.93
C THR A 91 -8.87 -1.73 -5.93
N THR A 92 -9.56 -2.28 -6.92
CA THR A 92 -10.99 -2.02 -7.14
C THR A 92 -11.90 -3.05 -6.47
N VAL A 93 -13.18 -2.72 -6.30
CA VAL A 93 -14.18 -3.66 -5.76
C VAL A 93 -14.34 -4.88 -6.66
N GLU A 94 -14.18 -4.72 -7.98
CA GLU A 94 -14.21 -5.82 -8.94
C GLU A 94 -13.02 -6.78 -8.76
N GLU A 95 -11.82 -6.25 -8.50
CA GLU A 95 -10.64 -7.06 -8.21
C GLU A 95 -10.79 -7.83 -6.89
N LEU A 96 -11.41 -7.20 -5.87
CA LEU A 96 -11.73 -7.86 -4.61
C LEU A 96 -12.82 -8.93 -4.74
N GLY A 97 -13.78 -8.73 -5.65
CA GLY A 97 -14.80 -9.74 -5.98
C GLY A 97 -14.31 -10.85 -6.90
N SER A 98 -13.09 -10.75 -7.43
CA SER A 98 -12.52 -11.74 -8.35
C SER A 98 -12.06 -13.01 -7.64
N SER A 99 -11.72 -14.04 -8.43
CA SER A 99 -11.13 -15.27 -7.88
C SER A 99 -9.81 -15.04 -7.15
N LEU A 100 -9.06 -13.98 -7.51
CA LEU A 100 -7.86 -13.57 -6.79
C LEU A 100 -8.22 -12.97 -5.43
N GLY A 101 -9.22 -12.07 -5.40
CA GLY A 101 -9.72 -11.45 -4.17
C GLY A 101 -10.16 -12.48 -3.13
N VAL A 102 -10.95 -13.47 -3.55
CA VAL A 102 -11.40 -14.57 -2.67
C VAL A 102 -10.22 -15.39 -2.13
N LYS A 103 -9.20 -15.68 -2.94
CA LYS A 103 -8.01 -16.42 -2.49
C LYS A 103 -7.11 -15.64 -1.55
N CYS A 104 -7.15 -14.32 -1.64
CA CYS A 104 -6.29 -13.40 -0.90
C CYS A 104 -6.98 -12.75 0.29
N VAL A 105 -8.18 -13.24 0.63
CA VAL A 105 -9.00 -12.62 1.65
C VAL A 105 -8.34 -12.63 3.03
N SER A 106 -7.50 -13.64 3.29
CA SER A 106 -6.69 -13.73 4.51
C SER A 106 -5.63 -12.64 4.64
N GLN A 107 -5.33 -11.94 3.54
CA GLN A 107 -4.29 -10.91 3.51
C GLN A 107 -4.83 -9.51 3.83
N LEU A 108 -6.14 -9.38 4.09
CA LEU A 108 -6.82 -8.10 4.33
C LEU A 108 -6.24 -7.35 5.52
N THR A 109 -5.93 -8.04 6.63
CA THR A 109 -5.34 -7.44 7.83
C THR A 109 -4.03 -6.72 7.50
N THR A 110 -3.11 -7.41 6.80
CA THR A 110 -1.83 -6.83 6.36
C THR A 110 -2.03 -5.69 5.38
N TRP A 111 -2.96 -5.83 4.44
CA TRP A 111 -3.23 -4.77 3.48
C TRP A 111 -3.77 -3.50 4.17
N ALA A 112 -4.72 -3.64 5.10
CA ALA A 112 -5.27 -2.52 5.87
C ALA A 112 -4.18 -1.81 6.68
N TYR A 113 -3.30 -2.57 7.36
CA TYR A 113 -2.15 -2.02 8.07
C TYR A 113 -1.21 -1.23 7.16
N CYS A 114 -0.81 -1.82 6.03
CA CYS A 114 0.09 -1.20 5.07
C CYS A 114 -0.50 0.02 4.37
N ALA A 115 -1.82 0.03 4.13
CA ALA A 115 -2.52 1.18 3.59
C ALA A 115 -2.63 2.33 4.61
N ALA A 116 -2.80 2.02 5.90
CA ALA A 116 -2.78 3.04 6.94
C ALA A 116 -1.38 3.59 7.24
N ASP A 117 -0.32 2.85 6.86
CA ASP A 117 1.08 3.20 7.10
C ASP A 117 1.30 3.61 8.57
N ASN A 118 0.81 2.76 9.49
CA ASN A 118 0.88 2.97 10.94
C ASN A 118 0.40 4.37 11.39
N SER A 119 -0.71 4.84 10.81
CA SER A 119 -1.26 6.16 11.04
C SER A 119 -2.75 6.09 11.33
N ASP A 120 -3.20 6.81 12.34
CA ASP A 120 -4.62 6.92 12.65
C ASP A 120 -5.29 7.94 11.73
N ASN A 121 -6.13 7.45 10.80
CA ASN A 121 -6.91 8.28 9.87
C ASN A 121 -8.38 8.45 10.30
N THR A 122 -8.75 8.01 11.50
CA THR A 122 -10.15 7.99 11.98
C THR A 122 -10.79 9.37 11.98
N ALA A 123 -10.05 10.43 12.37
CA ALA A 123 -10.57 11.79 12.34
C ALA A 123 -10.97 12.24 10.91
N CYS A 124 -10.12 11.96 9.93
CA CYS A 124 -10.43 12.23 8.53
C CYS A 124 -11.63 11.40 8.05
N CYS A 125 -11.64 10.10 8.34
CA CYS A 125 -12.73 9.20 7.95
C CYS A 125 -14.09 9.64 8.51
N LYS A 126 -14.15 9.99 9.80
CA LYS A 126 -15.38 10.52 10.42
C LYS A 126 -15.86 11.78 9.70
N SER A 127 -14.95 12.71 9.38
CA SER A 127 -15.30 13.93 8.64
C SER A 127 -15.84 13.67 7.23
N LYS A 128 -15.49 12.53 6.62
CA LYS A 128 -15.97 12.09 5.29
C LYS A 128 -17.15 11.12 5.36
N GLY A 129 -17.77 10.93 6.53
CA GLY A 129 -18.97 10.10 6.70
C GLY A 129 -18.73 8.59 6.62
N VAL A 130 -17.52 8.12 6.92
CA VAL A 130 -17.27 6.68 7.10
C VAL A 130 -18.01 6.20 8.36
N SER A 131 -18.75 5.09 8.27
CA SER A 131 -19.49 4.54 9.41
C SER A 131 -18.54 4.02 10.48
N ASP A 132 -18.99 4.04 11.74
CA ASP A 132 -18.17 3.66 12.90
C ASP A 132 -17.64 2.22 12.79
N GLU A 133 -18.44 1.30 12.24
CA GLU A 133 -18.08 -0.10 11.97
C GLU A 133 -16.89 -0.26 11.01
N CYS A 134 -16.59 0.76 10.19
CA CYS A 134 -15.53 0.74 9.17
C CYS A 134 -14.28 1.52 9.59
N LEU A 135 -14.27 2.14 10.77
CA LEU A 135 -13.14 2.96 11.23
C LEU A 135 -11.88 2.14 11.52
N SER A 136 -12.01 0.82 11.72
CA SER A 136 -10.87 -0.11 11.81
C SER A 136 -9.97 -0.03 10.56
N PHE A 137 -10.55 0.08 9.36
CA PHE A 137 -9.77 0.29 8.13
C PHE A 137 -9.02 1.62 8.11
N CYS A 138 -9.63 2.68 8.66
CA CYS A 138 -8.99 3.99 8.74
C CYS A 138 -7.76 3.98 9.65
N LYS A 139 -7.81 3.18 10.71
CA LYS A 139 -6.69 2.96 11.63
C LYS A 139 -5.67 1.95 11.10
N GLY A 140 -6.06 1.10 10.14
CA GLY A 140 -5.27 -0.04 9.68
C GLY A 140 -5.27 -1.22 10.65
N ASP A 141 -6.28 -1.29 11.51
CA ASP A 141 -6.40 -2.24 12.61
C ASP A 141 -7.65 -3.10 12.37
N VAL A 142 -7.57 -3.92 11.34
CA VAL A 142 -8.67 -4.79 10.86
C VAL A 142 -8.35 -6.22 11.26
N PRO A 143 -8.81 -6.69 12.43
CA PRO A 143 -8.60 -8.06 12.85
C PRO A 143 -9.57 -8.97 12.07
N THR A 144 -9.09 -9.51 10.96
CA THR A 144 -9.76 -10.63 10.29
C THR A 144 -8.96 -11.90 10.55
N CYS A 145 -9.50 -12.79 11.37
CA CYS A 145 -8.89 -14.06 11.76
C CYS A 145 -9.63 -15.28 11.17
N ASP A 146 -10.79 -15.05 10.58
CA ASP A 146 -11.65 -16.08 10.02
C ASP A 146 -12.53 -15.49 8.89
N LEU A 147 -13.16 -16.38 8.12
CA LEU A 147 -13.99 -15.99 6.98
C LEU A 147 -15.22 -15.15 7.38
N GLN A 148 -15.85 -15.42 8.53
CA GLN A 148 -17.03 -14.69 8.99
C GLN A 148 -16.67 -13.23 9.31
N SER A 149 -15.53 -13.04 9.97
CA SER A 149 -14.99 -11.72 10.31
C SER A 149 -14.80 -10.86 9.06
N ILE A 150 -14.34 -11.40 7.94
CA ILE A 150 -14.24 -10.63 6.68
C ILE A 150 -15.60 -10.19 6.17
N PHE A 151 -16.57 -11.10 6.11
CA PHE A 151 -17.87 -10.78 5.50
C PHE A 151 -18.60 -9.69 6.27
N SER A 152 -18.34 -9.54 7.58
CA SER A 152 -18.85 -8.40 8.35
C SER A 152 -18.35 -7.04 7.85
N TYR A 153 -17.24 -6.98 7.12
CA TYR A 153 -16.69 -5.77 6.53
C TYR A 153 -17.16 -5.49 5.11
N GLN A 154 -17.95 -6.37 4.49
CA GLN A 154 -18.51 -6.15 3.15
C GLN A 154 -19.26 -4.80 3.02
N PRO A 155 -20.03 -4.32 4.02
CA PRO A 155 -20.65 -2.99 3.97
C PRO A 155 -19.65 -1.83 3.84
N CYS A 156 -18.40 -2.00 4.27
CA CYS A 156 -17.35 -0.98 4.21
C CYS A 156 -16.82 -0.70 2.81
N LEU A 157 -17.11 -1.57 1.83
CA LEU A 157 -16.72 -1.34 0.42
C LEU A 157 -17.27 -0.02 -0.12
N LYS A 158 -18.46 0.41 0.33
CA LYS A 158 -19.04 1.72 -0.04
C LYS A 158 -18.22 2.91 0.47
N ASN A 159 -17.44 2.71 1.52
CA ASN A 159 -16.61 3.73 2.17
C ASN A 159 -15.15 3.69 1.69
N MET A 160 -14.75 2.68 0.90
CA MET A 160 -13.36 2.42 0.53
C MET A 160 -12.67 3.63 -0.11
N LYS A 161 -13.38 4.35 -1.00
CA LYS A 161 -12.87 5.58 -1.62
C LYS A 161 -12.48 6.64 -0.58
N SER A 162 -13.33 6.88 0.42
CA SER A 162 -13.07 7.86 1.48
C SER A 162 -11.96 7.39 2.43
N ILE A 163 -11.91 6.10 2.74
CA ILE A 163 -10.88 5.48 3.57
C ILE A 163 -9.50 5.64 2.90
N VAL A 164 -9.37 5.18 1.65
CA VAL A 164 -8.13 5.29 0.86
C VAL A 164 -7.71 6.75 0.71
N GLN A 165 -8.65 7.66 0.44
CA GLN A 165 -8.35 9.07 0.34
C GLN A 165 -7.71 9.60 1.64
N CYS A 166 -8.30 9.29 2.80
CA CYS A 166 -7.76 9.72 4.09
C CYS A 166 -6.37 9.12 4.36
N GLN A 167 -6.18 7.84 4.06
CA GLN A 167 -4.89 7.17 4.20
C GLN A 167 -3.80 7.86 3.35
N VAL A 168 -4.08 8.10 2.06
CA VAL A 168 -3.14 8.77 1.13
C VAL A 168 -2.86 10.22 1.54
N GLU A 169 -3.88 10.96 1.99
CA GLU A 169 -3.75 12.35 2.47
C GLU A 169 -2.88 12.48 3.73
N ASN A 170 -2.75 11.40 4.52
CA ASN A 170 -1.96 11.40 5.75
C ASN A 170 -0.53 10.86 5.56
N LEU A 171 -0.19 10.31 4.39
CA LEU A 171 1.15 9.79 4.14
C LEU A 171 2.22 10.90 4.27
N ALA A 172 3.33 10.56 4.91
CA ALA A 172 4.54 11.39 4.93
C ALA A 172 5.56 10.92 3.89
N ALA A 173 6.56 11.74 3.59
CA ALA A 173 7.67 11.36 2.70
C ALA A 173 8.32 10.03 3.12
N THR A 174 8.59 9.88 4.42
CA THR A 174 9.13 8.65 5.01
C THR A 174 8.00 7.67 5.38
N PRO A 175 8.12 6.37 5.04
CA PRO A 175 7.24 5.30 5.55
C PRO A 175 7.23 5.22 7.08
N ARG A 176 6.06 4.94 7.66
CA ARG A 176 5.88 4.82 9.11
C ARG A 176 5.52 3.40 9.55
N PHE A 177 5.24 2.49 8.61
CA PHE A 177 5.06 1.08 8.96
C PHE A 177 6.26 0.54 9.75
N ASP A 178 5.96 -0.18 10.82
CA ASP A 178 6.90 -0.99 11.58
C ASP A 178 7.24 -2.26 10.77
N PRO A 179 8.52 -2.51 10.43
CA PRO A 179 8.95 -3.69 9.69
C PRO A 179 8.84 -4.99 10.50
N ASP A 180 8.74 -4.90 11.83
CA ASP A 180 8.58 -6.05 12.73
C ASP A 180 7.10 -6.31 13.08
N TRP A 181 6.18 -5.55 12.49
CA TRP A 181 4.74 -5.74 12.70
C TRP A 181 4.30 -7.13 12.25
N GLN A 182 3.39 -7.71 13.03
CA GLN A 182 2.74 -8.97 12.72
C GLN A 182 1.23 -8.83 12.86
N ALA A 183 0.49 -9.56 12.03
CA ALA A 183 -0.95 -9.65 12.18
C ALA A 183 -1.28 -10.22 13.58
N PRO A 184 -2.34 -9.73 14.24
CA PRO A 184 -2.69 -10.11 15.61
C PRO A 184 -3.17 -11.57 15.76
N CYS A 185 -3.44 -12.24 14.65
CA CYS A 185 -3.89 -13.62 14.60
C CYS A 185 -3.37 -14.31 13.34
N GLU A 186 -3.14 -15.62 13.46
CA GLU A 186 -2.97 -16.50 12.32
C GLU A 186 -4.36 -16.92 11.81
N TRP A 187 -4.47 -17.09 10.49
CA TRP A 187 -5.68 -17.61 9.88
C TRP A 187 -5.77 -19.11 10.12
N GLU A 188 -6.83 -19.55 10.80
CA GLU A 188 -7.17 -20.97 10.94
C GLU A 188 -7.84 -21.55 9.69
#